data_AF-A0AAX4JFW9-F1
#
_entry.id   AF-A0AAX4JFW9-F1
#
_cell.length_a   1.000
_cell.length_b   1.000
_cell.length_c   1.000
_cell.angle_alpha   90.00
_cell.angle_beta   90.00
_cell.angle_gamma   90.00
#
_symmetry.space_group_name_H-M   'P 1'
#
loop_
_entity.id
_entity.type
_entity.pdbx_description
1 polymer ?
#
loop_
_entity_poly.entity_id
_entity_poly.type
_entity_poly.pdbx_seq_one_letter_code
_entity_poly.pdbx_strand_id
1 'polypeptide(L)'
;MKTSRRELVEWLRDLGININKIEEIGQGTAICKLLNLIHLNVPLNYVKNPSSNYEYLKNLKVAQSFFAENKIDVRFLIEKTKSTILNNEESVREKNRQEILENIKKHNEDHNVKLEDKYNLVLEENMRLINVIRNQELELATLKSQKSQIKNEEIQKLMSDLEKNRDFYFSILVDIEKFLIDNSNIENNVKEEILSLLYRKE
;
A
#
# COMPACT_ATOMS: atom_id res chain seq x y z
N MET A 1 -2.28 51.24 2.55
CA MET A 1 -2.95 50.96 1.26
C MET A 1 -2.04 50.04 0.47
N LYS A 2 -2.45 48.81 0.14
CA LYS A 2 -1.64 47.91 -0.71
C LYS A 2 -2.03 48.18 -2.16
N THR A 3 -1.16 48.90 -2.89
CA THR A 3 -1.32 49.13 -4.33
C THR A 3 -1.21 47.80 -5.08
N SER A 4 -2.15 47.52 -5.98
CA SER A 4 -2.16 46.30 -6.77
C SER A 4 -1.02 46.29 -7.79
N ARG A 5 -0.45 45.11 -8.10
CA ARG A 5 0.61 44.96 -9.11
C ARG A 5 0.22 45.57 -10.47
N ARG A 6 -1.07 45.57 -10.79
CA ARG A 6 -1.62 46.14 -12.02
C ARG A 6 -1.61 47.67 -12.00
N GLU A 7 -2.03 48.27 -10.89
CA GLU A 7 -2.04 49.73 -10.72
C GLU A 7 -0.62 50.32 -10.83
N LEU A 8 0.40 49.60 -10.36
CA LEU A 8 1.79 50.05 -10.47
C LEU A 8 2.30 50.02 -11.93
N VAL A 9 1.90 49.00 -12.70
CA VAL A 9 2.25 48.89 -14.12
C VAL A 9 1.55 49.97 -14.94
N GLU A 10 0.28 50.24 -14.64
CA GLU A 10 -0.49 51.31 -15.27
C GLU A 10 0.09 52.69 -14.95
N TRP A 11 0.44 52.95 -13.69
CA TRP A 11 1.08 54.19 -13.28
C TRP A 11 2.42 54.46 -13.99
N LEU A 12 3.26 53.43 -14.15
CA LEU A 12 4.51 53.57 -14.90
C LEU A 12 4.26 53.85 -16.38
N ARG A 13 3.20 53.27 -16.96
CA ARG A 13 2.82 53.52 -18.35
C ARG A 13 2.34 54.97 -18.54
N ASP A 14 1.59 55.52 -17.60
CA ASP A 14 1.14 56.92 -17.63
C ASP A 14 2.31 57.91 -17.57
N LEU A 15 3.42 57.52 -16.94
CA LEU A 15 4.69 58.28 -16.95
C LEU A 15 5.50 58.12 -18.25
N GLY A 16 4.97 57.41 -19.26
CA GLY A 16 5.65 57.14 -20.53
C GLY A 16 6.67 56.01 -20.48
N ILE A 17 6.73 55.23 -19.38
CA ILE A 17 7.60 54.08 -19.24
C ILE A 17 6.83 52.83 -19.65
N ASN A 18 6.99 52.44 -20.91
CA ASN A 18 6.25 51.30 -21.45
C ASN A 18 6.81 49.96 -20.93
N ILE A 19 6.11 49.35 -19.98
CA ILE A 19 6.34 47.99 -19.49
C ILE A 19 5.06 47.14 -19.65
N ASN A 20 5.22 45.86 -19.98
CA ASN A 20 4.07 44.95 -20.15
C ASN A 20 3.79 44.13 -18.89
N LYS A 21 4.84 43.74 -18.16
CA LYS A 21 4.72 42.99 -16.91
C LYS A 21 5.58 43.61 -15.80
N ILE A 22 5.19 43.41 -14.54
CA ILE A 22 5.88 44.01 -13.39
C ILE A 22 7.30 43.49 -13.22
N GLU A 23 7.58 42.27 -13.68
CA GLU A 23 8.89 41.63 -13.65
C GLU A 23 9.92 42.37 -14.52
N GLU A 24 9.48 43.13 -15.53
CA GLU A 24 10.34 43.94 -16.39
C GLU A 24 11.03 45.08 -15.63
N ILE A 25 10.50 45.48 -14.46
CA ILE A 25 11.18 46.44 -13.57
C ILE A 25 12.52 45.88 -13.09
N GLY A 26 12.60 44.55 -12.89
CA GLY A 26 13.82 43.86 -12.49
C GLY A 26 14.94 43.92 -13.54
N GLN A 27 14.64 44.32 -14.77
CA GLN A 27 15.62 44.52 -15.84
C GLN A 27 16.34 45.88 -15.75
N GLY A 28 15.94 46.74 -14.83
CA GLY A 28 16.60 48.02 -14.54
C GLY A 28 16.30 49.16 -15.51
N THR A 29 15.76 48.89 -16.70
CA THR A 29 15.47 49.94 -17.69
C THR A 29 14.38 50.90 -17.23
N ALA A 30 13.29 50.38 -16.66
CA ALA A 30 12.22 51.20 -16.10
C ALA A 30 12.71 52.05 -14.92
N ILE A 31 13.58 51.48 -14.08
CA ILE A 31 14.18 52.18 -12.92
C ILE A 31 15.04 53.35 -13.40
N CYS A 32 15.95 53.14 -14.35
CA CYS A 32 16.81 54.21 -14.87
C CYS A 32 16.00 55.33 -15.54
N LYS A 33 14.92 55.00 -16.26
CA LYS A 33 14.03 56.00 -16.87
C LYS A 33 13.30 56.82 -15.81
N LEU A 34 12.79 56.16 -14.76
CA LEU A 34 12.13 56.84 -13.64
C LEU A 34 13.09 57.78 -12.90
N LEU A 35 14.31 57.32 -12.62
CA LEU A 35 15.35 58.15 -11.99
C LEU A 35 15.70 59.37 -12.85
N ASN A 36 15.75 59.21 -14.17
CA ASN A 36 15.98 60.32 -15.08
C ASN A 36 14.83 61.34 -15.05
N LEU A 37 13.59 60.92 -14.89
CA LEU A 37 12.46 61.86 -14.75
C LEU A 37 12.54 62.70 -13.47
N ILE A 38 13.11 62.15 -12.40
CA ILE A 38 13.19 62.83 -11.10
C ILE A 38 14.41 63.77 -11.03
N HIS A 39 15.56 63.34 -11.54
CA HIS A 39 16.83 64.03 -11.33
C HIS A 39 17.57 64.46 -12.62
N LEU A 40 17.04 64.12 -13.81
CA LEU A 40 17.54 64.50 -15.14
C LEU A 40 19.03 64.26 -15.41
N ASN A 41 19.71 63.44 -14.59
CA ASN A 41 21.15 63.23 -14.62
C ASN A 41 21.53 61.75 -14.73
N VAL A 42 20.66 60.93 -15.33
CA VAL A 42 20.97 59.52 -15.61
C VAL A 42 21.46 59.42 -17.05
N PRO A 43 22.62 58.80 -17.33
CA PRO A 43 23.15 58.72 -18.68
C PRO A 43 22.41 57.64 -19.48
N LEU A 44 21.21 57.98 -19.98
CA LEU A 44 20.30 57.08 -20.69
C LEU A 44 20.91 56.45 -21.96
N ASN A 45 21.97 57.03 -22.51
CA ASN A 45 22.72 56.47 -23.64
C ASN A 45 23.30 55.07 -23.34
N TYR A 46 23.53 54.76 -22.06
CA TYR A 46 24.01 53.43 -21.62
C TYR A 46 22.88 52.49 -21.18
N VAL A 47 21.63 52.96 -21.18
CA VAL A 47 20.46 52.19 -20.76
C VAL A 47 19.78 51.61 -22.00
N LYS A 48 19.69 50.28 -22.08
CA LYS A 48 19.05 49.58 -23.21
C LYS A 48 17.92 48.69 -22.74
N ASN A 49 17.00 48.32 -23.63
CA ASN A 49 16.04 47.24 -23.34
C ASN A 49 16.78 45.90 -23.51
N PRO A 50 17.01 45.14 -22.42
CA PRO A 50 17.81 43.92 -22.51
C PRO A 50 16.99 42.82 -23.19
N SER A 51 17.60 42.14 -24.17
CA SER A 51 16.97 41.01 -24.87
C SER A 51 17.48 39.65 -24.36
N SER A 52 18.57 39.63 -23.59
CA SER A 52 19.20 38.43 -23.02
C SER A 52 19.40 38.54 -21.50
N ASN A 53 19.48 37.39 -20.83
CA ASN A 53 19.51 37.18 -19.37
C ASN A 53 20.68 37.85 -18.62
N TYR A 54 21.60 38.54 -19.28
CA TYR A 54 22.74 39.20 -18.63
C TYR A 54 22.90 40.68 -19.02
N GLU A 55 22.17 41.15 -20.02
CA GLU A 55 22.28 42.53 -20.51
C GLU A 55 21.71 43.53 -19.51
N TYR A 56 20.73 43.12 -18.71
CA TYR A 56 20.10 43.96 -17.69
C TYR A 56 21.07 44.41 -16.58
N LEU A 57 22.14 43.64 -16.33
CA LEU A 57 23.14 43.98 -15.30
C LEU A 57 23.85 45.30 -15.59
N LYS A 58 23.96 45.70 -16.87
CA LYS A 58 24.54 46.99 -17.25
C LYS A 58 23.61 48.13 -16.82
N ASN A 59 22.31 47.99 -17.05
CA ASN A 59 21.31 48.99 -16.65
C ASN A 59 21.26 49.15 -15.13
N LEU A 60 21.27 48.03 -14.39
CA LEU A 60 21.25 48.08 -12.94
C LEU A 60 22.49 48.79 -12.39
N LYS A 61 23.70 48.52 -12.95
CA LYS A 61 24.92 49.23 -12.53
C LYS A 61 24.82 50.74 -12.72
N VAL A 62 24.20 51.20 -13.81
CA VAL A 62 23.94 52.64 -14.03
C VAL A 62 23.03 53.20 -12.93
N ALA A 63 21.94 52.51 -12.57
CA ALA A 63 21.07 52.92 -11.47
C ALA A 63 21.82 52.98 -10.13
N GLN A 64 22.68 51.99 -9.86
CA GLN A 64 23.50 51.97 -8.64
C GLN A 64 24.49 53.12 -8.55
N SER A 65 25.22 53.40 -9.63
CA SER A 65 26.15 54.54 -9.68
C SER A 65 25.40 55.84 -9.40
N PHE A 66 24.22 56.00 -9.99
CA PHE A 66 23.35 57.16 -9.75
C PHE A 66 22.95 57.30 -8.26
N PHE A 67 22.52 56.21 -7.60
CA PHE A 67 22.16 56.25 -6.18
C PHE A 67 23.35 56.58 -5.28
N ALA A 68 24.51 56.01 -5.57
CA ALA A 68 25.74 56.26 -4.83
C ALA A 68 26.18 57.73 -4.92
N GLU A 69 26.13 58.32 -6.13
CA GLU A 69 26.48 59.72 -6.36
C GLU A 69 25.52 60.69 -5.67
N ASN A 70 24.22 60.38 -5.66
CA ASN A 70 23.19 61.22 -5.04
C ASN A 70 23.01 60.96 -3.54
N LYS A 71 23.87 60.12 -2.94
CA LYS A 71 23.83 59.73 -1.51
C LYS A 71 22.45 59.20 -1.07
N ILE A 72 21.70 58.62 -2.00
CA ILE A 72 20.39 58.03 -1.70
C ILE A 72 20.67 56.60 -1.23
N ASP A 73 20.45 56.32 0.05
CA ASP A 73 20.63 54.98 0.63
C ASP A 73 19.48 54.05 0.21
N VAL A 74 19.51 53.63 -1.06
CA VAL A 74 18.67 52.55 -1.57
C VAL A 74 19.54 51.30 -1.67
N ARG A 75 19.31 50.33 -0.79
CA ARG A 75 19.99 49.03 -0.81
C ARG A 75 19.49 48.17 -1.97
N PHE A 76 20.03 48.40 -3.17
CA PHE A 76 20.00 47.41 -4.24
C PHE A 76 21.32 46.63 -4.27
N LEU A 77 21.25 45.32 -3.98
CA LEU A 77 22.35 44.39 -4.22
C LEU A 77 22.53 44.23 -5.73
N ILE A 78 23.59 44.83 -6.28
CA ILE A 78 24.16 44.38 -7.54
C ILE A 78 25.53 43.84 -7.17
N GLU A 79 25.66 42.52 -7.20
CA GLU A 79 26.88 41.85 -6.81
C GLU A 79 28.06 42.24 -7.73
N LYS A 80 29.01 42.97 -7.15
CA LYS A 80 30.46 42.82 -7.35
C LYS A 80 31.04 42.95 -5.95
N THR A 81 31.36 41.85 -5.26
CA THR A 81 32.60 41.11 -5.44
C THR A 81 32.34 39.62 -5.30
N LYS A 82 32.32 38.88 -6.41
CA LYS A 82 31.93 37.48 -6.29
C LYS A 82 32.51 36.53 -7.34
N SER A 83 33.62 36.85 -7.98
CA SER A 83 34.32 35.85 -8.81
C SER A 83 35.04 34.79 -7.96
N THR A 84 35.42 35.13 -6.72
CA THR A 84 36.04 34.18 -5.77
C THR A 84 35.05 33.70 -4.70
N ILE A 85 34.03 34.50 -4.38
CA ILE A 85 33.01 34.15 -3.37
C ILE A 85 31.83 33.37 -4.00
N LEU A 86 31.46 33.55 -5.29
CA LEU A 86 30.39 32.74 -5.91
C LEU A 86 30.86 31.30 -6.07
N ASN A 87 32.06 31.09 -6.60
CA ASN A 87 32.57 29.73 -6.77
C ASN A 87 32.65 28.98 -5.44
N ASN A 88 33.02 29.67 -4.35
CA ASN A 88 33.12 29.06 -3.02
C ASN A 88 31.74 28.83 -2.38
N GLU A 89 30.81 29.80 -2.43
CA GLU A 89 29.46 29.65 -1.87
C GLU A 89 28.53 28.78 -2.73
N GLU A 90 28.73 28.72 -4.04
CA GLU A 90 27.99 27.87 -4.97
C GLU A 90 28.50 26.43 -4.88
N SER A 91 29.81 26.22 -4.74
CA SER A 91 30.38 24.90 -4.42
C SER A 91 29.92 24.40 -3.04
N VAL A 92 29.88 25.28 -2.02
CA VAL A 92 29.35 24.92 -0.69
C VAL A 92 27.83 24.70 -0.73
N ARG A 93 27.06 25.52 -1.45
CA ARG A 93 25.62 25.31 -1.61
C ARG A 93 25.31 24.04 -2.39
N GLU A 94 26.08 23.73 -3.43
CA GLU A 94 25.90 22.53 -4.23
C GLU A 94 26.30 21.29 -3.42
N LYS A 95 27.38 21.35 -2.62
CA LYS A 95 27.70 20.29 -1.65
C LYS A 95 26.59 20.07 -0.63
N ASN A 96 26.11 21.14 0.01
CA ASN A 96 25.02 21.04 0.98
C ASN A 96 23.73 20.51 0.32
N ARG A 97 23.45 20.90 -0.93
CA ARG A 97 22.31 20.40 -1.70
C ARG A 97 22.45 18.91 -2.02
N GLN A 98 23.64 18.47 -2.43
CA GLN A 98 23.92 17.06 -2.72
C GLN A 98 23.82 16.21 -1.45
N GLU A 99 24.37 16.69 -0.32
CA GLU A 99 24.27 16.01 0.98
C GLU A 99 22.81 15.89 1.46
N ILE A 100 22.00 16.94 1.32
CA ILE A 100 20.57 16.89 1.63
C ILE A 100 19.84 15.88 0.73
N LEU A 101 20.15 15.87 -0.57
CA LEU A 101 19.55 14.93 -1.52
C LEU A 101 19.95 13.48 -1.22
N GLU A 102 21.20 13.22 -0.88
CA GLU A 102 21.68 11.90 -0.45
C GLU A 102 21.02 11.46 0.85
N ASN A 103 20.90 12.36 1.84
CA ASN A 103 20.24 12.07 3.10
C ASN A 103 18.75 11.73 2.90
N ILE A 104 18.06 12.47 2.02
CA ILE A 104 16.67 12.17 1.66
C ILE A 104 16.56 10.82 0.95
N LYS A 105 17.44 10.52 -0.01
CA LYS A 105 17.47 9.24 -0.72
C LYS A 105 17.70 8.09 0.25
N LYS A 106 18.70 8.20 1.11
CA LYS A 106 19.04 7.19 2.11
C LYS A 106 17.90 6.97 3.11
N HIS A 107 17.26 8.03 3.59
CA HIS A 107 16.10 7.91 4.47
C HIS A 107 14.92 7.20 3.79
N ASN A 108 14.67 7.50 2.51
CA ASN A 108 13.62 6.83 1.74
C ASN A 108 13.96 5.35 1.46
N GLU A 109 15.23 5.04 1.17
CA GLU A 109 15.71 3.66 1.03
C GLU A 109 15.58 2.89 2.35
N ASP A 110 16.05 3.45 3.46
CA ASP A 110 15.93 2.86 4.80
C ASP A 110 14.45 2.65 5.18
N HIS A 111 13.57 3.57 4.81
CA HIS A 111 12.13 3.42 5.04
C HIS A 111 11.54 2.29 4.21
N ASN A 112 11.89 2.20 2.92
CA ASN A 112 11.42 1.14 2.02
C ASN A 112 11.93 -0.24 2.46
N VAL A 113 13.20 -0.36 2.85
CA VAL A 113 13.77 -1.62 3.38
C VAL A 113 13.00 -2.07 4.62
N LYS A 114 12.70 -1.17 5.57
CA LYS A 114 11.90 -1.50 6.75
C LYS A 114 10.47 -1.95 6.42
N LEU A 115 9.86 -1.35 5.40
CA LEU A 115 8.53 -1.75 4.90
C LEU A 115 8.58 -3.15 4.28
N GLU A 116 9.63 -3.44 3.51
CA GLU A 116 9.87 -4.73 2.86
C GLU A 116 10.15 -5.83 3.89
N ASP A 117 10.98 -5.56 4.90
CA ASP A 117 11.21 -6.46 6.04
C ASP A 117 9.90 -6.78 6.78
N LYS A 118 9.06 -5.76 7.03
CA LYS A 118 7.76 -5.97 7.67
C LYS A 118 6.83 -6.81 6.80
N TYR A 119 6.81 -6.57 5.49
CA TYR A 119 6.02 -7.38 4.56
C TYR A 119 6.49 -8.83 4.53
N ASN A 120 7.80 -9.06 4.47
CA ASN A 120 8.41 -10.40 4.47
C ASN A 120 8.12 -11.16 5.77
N LEU A 121 8.20 -10.51 6.93
CA LEU A 121 7.83 -11.11 8.22
C LEU A 121 6.36 -11.57 8.24
N VAL A 122 5.44 -10.72 7.76
CA VAL A 122 4.01 -11.07 7.66
C VAL A 122 3.80 -12.23 6.68
N LEU A 123 4.51 -12.23 5.56
CA LEU A 123 4.42 -13.29 4.56
C LEU A 123 4.91 -14.63 5.12
N GLU A 124 6.02 -14.64 5.85
CA GLU A 124 6.53 -15.83 6.53
C GLU A 124 5.54 -16.36 7.57
N GLU A 125 4.92 -15.48 8.36
CA GLU A 125 3.91 -15.87 9.35
C GLU A 125 2.67 -16.49 8.69
N ASN A 126 2.17 -15.88 7.61
CA ASN A 126 1.05 -16.42 6.84
C ASN A 126 1.38 -17.81 6.26
N MET A 127 2.58 -17.99 5.72
CA MET A 127 3.03 -19.29 5.21
C MET A 127 3.11 -20.35 6.31
N ARG A 128 3.52 -19.98 7.52
CA ARG A 128 3.48 -20.90 8.68
C ARG A 128 2.04 -21.28 9.04
N LEU A 129 1.14 -20.31 9.11
CA LEU A 129 -0.27 -20.55 9.43
C LEU A 129 -0.95 -21.46 8.41
N ILE A 130 -0.71 -21.25 7.11
CA ILE A 130 -1.23 -22.13 6.04
C ILE A 130 -0.78 -23.57 6.23
N ASN A 131 0.49 -23.78 6.59
CA ASN A 131 1.00 -25.13 6.83
C ASN A 131 0.37 -25.80 8.06
N VAL A 132 0.12 -25.04 9.14
CA VAL A 132 -0.58 -25.55 10.31
C VAL A 132 -2.01 -25.95 9.97
N ILE A 133 -2.75 -25.10 9.26
CA ILE A 133 -4.13 -25.39 8.83
C ILE A 133 -4.16 -26.65 7.96
N ARG A 134 -3.27 -26.75 6.97
CA ARG A 134 -3.17 -27.92 6.09
C ARG A 134 -2.92 -29.22 6.87
N ASN A 135 -2.06 -29.18 7.89
CA ASN A 135 -1.80 -30.34 8.73
C ASN A 135 -3.02 -30.73 9.58
N GLN A 136 -3.73 -29.73 10.14
CA GLN A 136 -4.96 -29.97 10.89
C GLN A 136 -6.07 -30.56 10.02
N GLU A 137 -6.24 -30.11 8.77
CA GLU A 137 -7.19 -30.68 7.82
C GLU A 137 -6.89 -32.15 7.52
N LEU A 138 -5.60 -32.48 7.38
CA LEU A 138 -5.15 -33.87 7.16
C LEU A 138 -5.52 -34.76 8.36
N GLU A 139 -5.27 -34.29 9.58
CA GLU A 139 -5.62 -34.99 10.82
C GLU A 139 -7.13 -35.14 11.02
N LEU A 140 -7.91 -34.11 10.68
CA LEU A 140 -9.38 -34.21 10.71
C LEU A 140 -9.92 -35.26 9.72
N ALA A 141 -9.29 -35.38 8.54
CA ALA A 141 -9.68 -36.39 7.56
C ALA A 141 -9.37 -37.82 8.06
N THR A 142 -8.21 -38.05 8.68
CA THR A 142 -7.85 -39.37 9.22
C THR A 142 -8.77 -39.78 10.37
N LEU A 143 -9.07 -38.88 11.30
CA LEU A 143 -10.00 -39.13 12.40
C LEU A 143 -11.41 -39.49 11.93
N LYS A 144 -11.92 -38.81 10.89
CA LYS A 144 -13.23 -39.12 10.29
C LYS A 144 -13.26 -40.53 9.66
N SER A 145 -12.18 -40.94 9.01
CA SER A 145 -12.05 -42.28 8.44
C SER A 145 -12.05 -43.35 9.54
N GLN A 146 -11.22 -43.18 10.58
CA GLN A 146 -11.15 -44.10 11.71
C GLN A 146 -12.50 -44.26 12.42
N LYS A 147 -13.21 -43.16 12.68
CA LYS A 147 -14.55 -43.19 13.28
C LYS A 147 -15.53 -44.04 12.47
N SER A 148 -15.45 -43.97 11.14
CA SER A 148 -16.34 -44.74 10.26
C SER A 148 -15.98 -46.23 10.26
N GLN A 149 -14.68 -46.56 10.32
CA GLN A 149 -14.21 -47.94 10.47
C GLN A 149 -14.70 -48.56 11.78
N ILE A 150 -14.51 -47.88 12.91
CA ILE A 150 -14.96 -48.34 14.23
C ILE A 150 -16.47 -48.63 14.21
N LYS A 151 -17.28 -47.71 13.68
CA LYS A 151 -18.74 -47.89 13.61
C LYS A 151 -19.13 -49.10 12.75
N ASN A 152 -18.41 -49.34 11.65
CA ASN A 152 -18.65 -50.51 10.81
C ASN A 152 -18.27 -51.80 11.56
N GLU A 153 -17.15 -51.82 12.27
CA GLU A 153 -16.73 -52.97 13.10
C GLU A 153 -17.75 -53.30 14.18
N GLU A 154 -18.29 -52.28 14.87
CA GLU A 154 -19.36 -52.45 15.87
C GLU A 154 -20.63 -53.07 15.27
N ILE A 155 -21.07 -52.58 14.10
CA ILE A 155 -22.24 -53.12 13.40
C ILE A 155 -22.00 -54.57 12.98
N GLN A 156 -20.82 -54.87 12.42
CA GLN A 156 -20.46 -56.22 12.00
C GLN A 156 -20.48 -57.21 13.17
N LYS A 157 -19.97 -56.79 14.33
CA LYS A 157 -20.02 -57.59 15.55
C LYS A 157 -21.47 -57.87 15.98
N LEU A 158 -22.32 -56.85 16.01
CA LEU A 158 -23.73 -57.01 16.38
C LEU A 158 -24.47 -57.94 15.42
N MET A 159 -24.20 -57.84 14.12
CA MET A 159 -24.77 -58.75 13.12
C MET A 159 -24.33 -60.19 13.37
N SER A 160 -23.04 -60.43 13.62
CA SER A 160 -22.53 -61.77 13.91
C SER A 160 -23.16 -62.37 15.17
N ASP A 161 -23.36 -61.56 16.22
CA ASP A 161 -24.00 -62.02 17.46
C ASP A 161 -25.49 -62.35 17.25
N LEU A 162 -26.19 -61.57 16.42
CA LEU A 162 -27.57 -61.86 16.02
C LEU A 162 -27.68 -63.13 15.18
N GLU A 163 -26.76 -63.36 14.25
CA GLU A 163 -26.72 -64.58 13.43
C GLU A 163 -26.50 -65.82 14.30
N LYS A 164 -25.59 -65.76 15.27
CA LYS A 164 -25.40 -66.85 16.24
C LYS A 164 -26.66 -67.15 17.04
N ASN A 165 -27.36 -66.11 17.52
CA ASN A 165 -28.62 -66.28 18.24
C ASN A 165 -29.70 -66.88 17.33
N ARG A 166 -29.83 -66.39 16.09
CA ARG A 166 -30.74 -66.94 15.09
C ARG A 166 -30.46 -68.42 14.85
N ASP A 167 -29.20 -68.79 14.64
CA ASP A 167 -28.80 -70.18 14.35
C ASP A 167 -29.01 -71.08 15.57
N PHE A 168 -28.78 -70.57 16.79
CA PHE A 168 -29.10 -71.27 18.03
C PHE A 168 -30.59 -71.61 18.14
N TYR A 169 -31.47 -70.61 17.98
CA TYR A 169 -32.91 -70.85 18.03
C TYR A 169 -33.38 -71.76 16.89
N PHE A 170 -32.82 -71.60 15.69
CA PHE A 170 -33.11 -72.49 14.56
C PHE A 170 -32.77 -73.95 14.90
N SER A 171 -31.62 -74.21 15.54
CA SER A 171 -31.26 -75.57 15.99
C SER A 171 -32.31 -76.15 16.94
N ILE A 172 -32.79 -75.36 17.90
CA ILE A 172 -33.84 -75.81 18.84
C ILE A 172 -35.11 -76.20 18.08
N LEU A 173 -35.54 -75.38 17.11
CA LEU A 173 -36.74 -75.68 16.33
C LEU A 173 -36.59 -76.97 15.50
N VAL A 174 -35.42 -77.19 14.90
CA VAL A 174 -35.10 -78.41 14.16
C VAL A 174 -35.14 -79.64 15.07
N ASP A 175 -34.60 -79.53 16.28
CA ASP A 175 -34.61 -80.62 17.26
C ASP A 175 -36.03 -80.95 17.74
N ILE A 176 -36.88 -79.94 17.94
CA ILE A 176 -38.30 -80.10 18.25
C ILE A 176 -39.02 -80.80 17.08
N GLU A 177 -38.79 -80.36 15.84
CA GLU A 177 -39.38 -80.98 14.65
C GLU A 177 -39.03 -82.46 14.55
N LYS A 178 -37.74 -82.81 14.67
CA LYS A 178 -37.28 -84.21 14.67
C LYS A 178 -37.95 -85.03 15.77
N PHE A 179 -38.02 -84.50 16.98
CA PHE A 179 -38.67 -85.18 18.10
C PHE A 179 -40.15 -85.51 17.81
N LEU A 180 -40.88 -84.58 17.20
CA LEU A 180 -42.28 -84.78 16.80
C LEU A 180 -42.43 -85.80 15.66
N ILE A 181 -41.47 -85.85 14.73
CA ILE A 181 -41.45 -86.85 13.65
C ILE A 181 -41.23 -88.26 14.21
N ASP A 182 -40.25 -88.42 15.10
CA ASP A 182 -39.84 -89.72 15.66
C ASP A 182 -40.88 -90.32 16.63
N ASN A 183 -41.67 -89.48 17.31
CA ASN A 183 -42.69 -89.92 18.28
C ASN A 183 -44.11 -89.88 17.71
N SER A 184 -44.49 -90.92 16.96
CA SER A 184 -45.81 -91.08 16.32
C SER A 184 -47.00 -91.34 17.27
N ASN A 185 -46.74 -91.51 18.58
CA ASN A 185 -47.77 -91.78 19.60
C ASN A 185 -48.36 -90.52 20.27
N ILE A 186 -47.85 -89.32 19.93
CA ILE A 186 -48.45 -88.05 20.38
C ILE A 186 -49.81 -87.90 19.69
N GLU A 187 -50.86 -87.46 20.41
CA GLU A 187 -52.16 -87.24 19.80
C GLU A 187 -52.03 -86.31 18.58
N ASN A 188 -52.59 -86.74 17.44
CA ASN A 188 -52.40 -86.07 16.14
C ASN A 188 -52.84 -84.60 16.17
N ASN A 189 -53.86 -84.24 16.95
CA ASN A 189 -54.34 -82.87 17.14
C ASN A 189 -53.27 -81.95 17.75
N VAL A 190 -52.55 -82.39 18.80
CA VAL A 190 -51.51 -81.60 19.47
C VAL A 190 -50.30 -81.44 18.56
N LYS A 191 -49.93 -82.50 17.82
CA LYS A 191 -48.84 -82.45 16.84
C LYS A 191 -49.11 -81.48 15.70
N GLU A 192 -50.32 -81.49 15.13
CA GLU A 192 -50.72 -80.53 14.09
C GLU A 192 -50.73 -79.08 14.61
N GLU A 193 -51.19 -78.85 15.84
CA GLU A 193 -51.23 -77.52 16.44
C GLU A 193 -49.81 -76.94 16.64
N ILE A 194 -48.87 -77.73 17.15
CA ILE A 194 -47.46 -77.30 17.32
C ILE A 194 -46.80 -77.05 15.96
N LEU A 195 -46.99 -77.92 14.98
CA LEU A 195 -46.46 -77.71 13.63
C LEU A 195 -47.05 -76.44 12.99
N SER A 196 -48.35 -76.17 13.20
CA SER A 196 -48.98 -74.96 12.70
C SER A 196 -48.38 -73.69 13.30
N LEU A 197 -47.95 -73.73 14.57
CA LEU A 197 -47.26 -72.62 15.23
C LEU A 197 -45.82 -72.46 14.74
N LEU A 198 -45.08 -73.56 14.55
CA LEU A 198 -43.67 -73.54 14.09
C LEU A 198 -43.50 -73.03 12.67
N TYR A 199 -44.41 -73.40 11.76
CA TYR A 199 -44.40 -72.95 10.35
C TYR A 199 -45.38 -71.82 10.07
N ARG A 200 -45.91 -71.19 11.13
CA ARG A 200 -46.73 -70.01 10.98
C ARG A 200 -45.89 -68.94 10.27
N LYS A 201 -46.20 -68.70 8.99
CA LYS A 201 -45.68 -67.53 8.29
C LYS A 201 -46.37 -66.31 8.89
N GLU A 202 -45.58 -65.31 9.28
CA GLU A 202 -46.08 -63.95 9.51
C GLU A 202 -46.63 -63.35 8.21
#